data_AF-A0AAC8TJ97-F1
#
_entry.id   AF-A0AAC8TJ97-F1
#
_cell.length_a   1.000
_cell.length_b   1.000
_cell.length_c   1.000
_cell.angle_alpha   90.00
_cell.angle_beta   90.00
_cell.angle_gamma   90.00
#
_symmetry.space_group_name_H-M   'P 1'
#
loop_
_entity.id
_entity.type
_entity.pdbx_description
1 polymer ?
#
loop_
_entity_poly.entity_id
_entity_poly.type
_entity_poly.pdbx_seq_one_letter_code
_entity_poly.pdbx_strand_id
1 'polypeptide(L)' 'MDSKRIDEITRRAISDAVFREKLSANPEKALREAGYPIEGEEAFLKSLEAALAQPPEALMGAYEKGLPGGTGGSGPMG' A
#
# COMPACT_ATOMS: atom_id res chain seq x y z
N MET A 1 1.41 13.23 -2.54
CA MET A 1 1.25 11.77 -2.37
C MET A 1 0.72 11.52 -0.98
N ASP A 2 -0.49 10.99 -0.86
CA ASP A 2 -1.10 10.62 0.43
C ASP A 2 -0.51 9.30 0.97
N SER A 3 0.75 9.35 1.40
CA SER A 3 1.49 8.17 1.88
C SER A 3 0.78 7.43 3.02
N LYS A 4 0.03 8.15 3.86
CA LYS A 4 -0.78 7.55 4.94
C LYS A 4 -1.90 6.65 4.40
N ARG A 5 -2.53 7.04 3.30
CA ARG A 5 -3.63 6.28 2.69
C ARG A 5 -3.10 5.00 2.03
N ILE A 6 -1.98 5.08 1.33
CA ILE A 6 -1.29 3.91 0.75
C ILE A 6 -0.89 2.92 1.85
N ASP A 7 -0.33 3.42 2.96
CA ASP A 7 0.05 2.59 4.10
C ASP A 7 -1.13 1.84 4.73
N GLU A 8 -2.26 2.52 4.89
CA GLU A 8 -3.47 1.93 5.47
C GLU A 8 -4.05 0.83 4.56
N ILE A 9 -4.14 1.10 3.25
CA ILE A 9 -4.58 0.12 2.25
C ILE A 9 -3.63 -1.07 2.22
N THR A 10 -2.32 -0.83 2.27
CA THR A 10 -1.31 -1.89 2.26
C THR A 10 -1.43 -2.77 3.51
N ARG A 11 -1.55 -2.18 4.71
CA ARG A 11 -1.79 -2.95 5.95
C ARG A 11 -3.06 -3.78 5.89
N ARG A 12 -4.13 -3.22 5.32
CA ARG A 12 -5.38 -3.95 5.13
C ARG A 12 -5.22 -5.10 4.13
N ALA A 13 -4.54 -4.88 3.01
CA ALA A 13 -4.27 -5.92 2.02
C ALA A 13 -3.36 -7.04 2.56
N ILE A 14 -2.49 -6.74 3.52
CA ILE A 14 -1.70 -7.76 4.23
C ILE A 14 -2.59 -8.61 5.14
N SER A 15 -3.54 -7.98 5.85
CA SER A 15 -4.36 -8.65 6.88
C SER A 15 -5.65 -9.28 6.34
N ASP A 16 -6.12 -8.84 5.18
CA ASP A 16 -7.37 -9.25 4.53
C ASP A 16 -7.06 -9.74 3.11
N ALA A 17 -6.89 -11.06 2.98
CA ALA A 17 -6.57 -11.71 1.71
C ALA A 17 -7.66 -11.51 0.65
N VAL A 18 -8.94 -11.44 1.06
CA VAL A 18 -10.06 -11.22 0.14
C VAL A 18 -10.03 -9.79 -0.40
N PHE A 19 -9.74 -8.82 0.46
CA PHE A 19 -9.52 -7.44 0.03
C PHE A 19 -8.37 -7.34 -0.95
N ARG A 20 -7.25 -8.03 -0.70
CA ARG A 20 -6.10 -8.06 -1.62
C ARG A 20 -6.45 -8.64 -2.98
N GLU A 21 -7.13 -9.78 -3.04
CA GLU A 21 -7.58 -10.38 -4.31
C GLU A 21 -8.48 -9.42 -5.08
N LYS A 22 -9.45 -8.79 -4.40
CA LYS A 22 -10.31 -7.77 -5.01
C LYS A 22 -9.50 -6.58 -5.51
N LEU A 23 -8.51 -6.12 -4.75
CA LEU A 23 -7.66 -5.00 -5.12
C LEU A 23 -6.83 -5.30 -6.37
N SER A 24 -6.28 -6.50 -6.48
CA SER A 24 -5.53 -6.95 -7.66
C SER A 24 -6.42 -7.13 -8.88
N ALA A 25 -7.69 -7.54 -8.70
CA ALA A 25 -8.62 -7.71 -9.80
C ALA A 25 -9.22 -6.39 -10.30
N ASN A 26 -9.59 -5.48 -9.38
CA ASN A 26 -10.13 -4.16 -9.70
C ASN A 26 -9.88 -3.19 -8.54
N PRO A 27 -8.76 -2.45 -8.55
CA PRO A 27 -8.36 -1.59 -7.43
C PRO A 27 -9.34 -0.45 -7.20
N GLU A 28 -9.90 0.16 -8.25
CA GLU A 28 -10.92 1.20 -8.10
C GLU A 28 -12.16 0.69 -7.36
N LYS A 29 -12.70 -0.44 -7.79
CA LYS A 29 -13.90 -1.00 -7.18
C LYS A 29 -13.63 -1.42 -5.73
N ALA A 30 -12.51 -2.09 -5.48
CA ALA A 30 -12.17 -2.61 -4.15
C ALA A 30 -11.95 -1.50 -3.13
N LEU A 31 -11.24 -0.43 -3.52
CA LEU A 31 -11.04 0.74 -2.68
C LEU A 31 -12.34 1.48 -2.40
N ARG A 32 -13.22 1.64 -3.41
CA ARG A 32 -14.53 2.27 -3.23
C ARG A 32 -15.44 1.45 -2.31
N GLU A 33 -15.47 0.12 -2.46
CA GLU A 33 -16.17 -0.79 -1.53
C GLU A 33 -15.63 -0.69 -0.10
N ALA A 34 -14.32 -0.49 0.05
CA ALA A 34 -13.67 -0.33 1.35
C ALA A 34 -13.80 1.08 1.95
N GLY A 35 -14.44 2.02 1.26
CA GLY A 35 -14.67 3.39 1.73
C GLY A 35 -13.51 4.37 1.44
N TYR A 36 -12.55 3.99 0.60
CA TYR A 36 -11.49 4.89 0.15
C TYR A 36 -11.97 5.67 -1.10
N PRO A 37 -12.13 7.00 -1.03
CA PRO A 37 -12.50 7.80 -2.18
C PRO A 37 -11.30 7.89 -3.15
N ILE A 38 -11.57 7.65 -4.42
CA ILE A 38 -10.58 7.58 -5.51
C ILE A 38 -11.08 8.49 -6.62
N GLU A 39 -11.20 9.78 -6.31
CA GLU A 39 -11.61 10.74 -7.32
C GLU A 39 -10.38 11.16 -8.12
N GLY A 40 -10.21 10.58 -9.31
CA GLY A 40 -9.30 11.09 -10.35
C GLY A 40 -7.79 10.89 -10.13
N GLU A 41 -7.36 10.13 -9.12
CA GLU A 41 -5.93 9.93 -8.86
C GLU A 41 -5.36 8.70 -9.60
N GLU A 42 -5.24 8.80 -10.92
CA GLU A 42 -4.58 7.76 -11.74
C GLU A 42 -3.12 7.50 -11.27
N ALA A 43 -2.45 8.55 -10.77
CA ALA A 43 -1.13 8.47 -10.15
C ALA A 43 -1.14 7.69 -8.82
N PHE A 44 -2.22 7.78 -8.05
CA PHE A 44 -2.38 7.03 -6.80
C PHE A 44 -2.56 5.54 -7.10
N LEU A 45 -3.42 5.20 -8.07
CA LEU A 45 -3.63 3.81 -8.49
C LEU A 45 -2.33 3.17 -8.98
N LYS A 46 -1.54 3.87 -9.82
CA LYS A 46 -0.22 3.38 -10.24
C LYS A 46 0.76 3.18 -9.08
N SER A 47 0.74 4.08 -8.11
CA SER A 47 1.60 3.98 -6.92
C SER A 47 1.19 2.82 -6.02
N LEU A 48 -0.11 2.57 -5.92
CA LEU A 48 -0.69 1.45 -5.18
C LEU A 48 -0.36 0.12 -5.85
N GLU A 49 -0.50 0.04 -7.17
CA GLU A 49 -0.17 -1.13 -7.97
C GLU A 49 1.33 -1.47 -7.86
N ALA A 50 2.20 -0.46 -7.91
CA ALA A 50 3.64 -0.65 -7.70
C ALA A 50 3.98 -1.14 -6.28
N ALA A 51 3.28 -0.65 -5.25
CA ALA A 51 3.44 -1.13 -3.88
C ALA A 51 3.00 -2.61 -3.75
N LEU A 52 1.87 -2.97 -4.37
CA LEU A 52 1.25 -4.29 -4.25
C LEU A 52 1.78 -5.33 -5.25
N ALA A 53 2.60 -4.93 -6.21
CA ALA A 53 3.29 -5.84 -7.12
C ALA A 53 4.25 -6.80 -6.37
N GLN A 54 4.59 -6.48 -5.12
CA GLN A 54 5.41 -7.34 -4.28
C GLN A 54 4.56 -8.40 -3.55
N PRO A 55 5.08 -9.62 -3.36
CA PRO A 55 4.43 -10.64 -2.55
C PRO A 55 4.23 -10.17 -1.11
N PRO A 56 3.21 -10.67 -0.39
CA PRO A 56 2.82 -10.14 0.91
C PRO A 56 3.93 -10.29 1.96
N GLU A 57 4.79 -11.30 1.83
CA GLU A 57 5.98 -11.49 2.67
C GLU A 57 7.01 -10.36 2.46
N ALA A 58 7.18 -9.88 1.22
CA ALA A 58 8.06 -8.76 0.91
C ALA A 58 7.46 -7.42 1.36
N LEU A 59 6.14 -7.25 1.27
CA LEU A 59 5.44 -6.09 1.80
C LEU A 59 5.57 -5.97 3.32
N MET A 60 5.39 -7.08 4.05
CA MET A 60 5.53 -7.11 5.50
C MET A 60 6.97 -6.79 5.92
N GLY A 61 7.96 -7.38 5.25
CA GLY A 61 9.38 -7.09 5.47
C GLY A 61 9.79 -5.65 5.11
N ALA A 62 9.20 -5.05 4.07
CA ALA A 62 9.42 -3.64 3.70
C ALA A 62 8.74 -2.67 4.69
N TYR A 63 7.59 -3.05 5.23
CA TYR A 63 6.90 -2.29 6.28
C TYR A 63 7.70 -2.32 7.60
N GLU A 64 8.19 -3.49 7.99
CA GLU A 64 9.05 -3.66 9.18
C GLU A 64 10.42 -2.99 9.01
N LYS A 65 10.99 -2.98 7.81
CA LYS A 65 12.25 -2.27 7.52
C LYS A 65 12.08 -0.77 7.25
N GLY A 66 10.85 -0.26 7.22
CA GLY A 66 10.56 1.10 6.78
C GLY A 66 10.71 1.22 5.26
N LEU A 67 9.58 1.41 4.57
CA LEU A 67 9.54 1.66 3.13
C LEU A 67 10.57 2.75 2.71
N PRO A 68 11.28 2.58 1.58
CA PRO A 68 12.30 3.53 1.08
C PRO A 68 11.75 4.89 0.59
N GLY A 69 10.51 5.24 0.96
CA GLY A 69 9.93 6.58 0.81
C GLY A 69 9.73 7.32 2.14
N GLY A 70 9.95 6.66 3.28
CA GLY A 70 10.05 7.32 4.57
C GLY A 70 11.43 7.96 4.66
N THR A 71 11.48 9.28 4.82
CA THR A 71 12.68 9.98 5.29
C THR A 71 13.01 9.47 6.68
N GLY A 72 13.67 8.31 6.76
CA GLY A 72 14.30 7.76 7.95
C GLY A 72 15.54 8.58 8.26
N GLY A 73 15.33 9.82 8.67
CA GLY A 73 16.31 10.52 9.47
C GLY A 73 16.49 9.75 10.77
N SER A 74 17.65 9.12 10.91
CA SER A 74 18.46 8.96 12.14
C SER A 74 19.25 7.64 12.07
N GLY A 75 20.51 7.71 11.64
CA GLY A 75 21.51 6.69 12.01
C GLY A 75 21.99 6.91 13.45
N PRO A 76 23.20 6.45 13.82
CA PRO A 76 23.75 5.10 13.71
C PRO A 76 23.89 4.47 15.13
N MET A 77 24.06 3.15 15.23
CA MET A 77 24.80 2.55 16.36
C MET A 77 25.57 1.32 15.87
N GLY A 78 26.89 1.45 15.85
CA GLY A 78 27.88 0.44 15.51
C GLY A 78 29.26 1.07 15.55
#